data_AF-A0A2R7QF38-F1
#
_entry.id   AF-A0A2R7QF38-F1
#
_cell.length_a   1.000
_cell.length_b   1.000
_cell.length_c   1.000
_cell.angle_alpha   90.00
_cell.angle_beta   90.00
_cell.angle_gamma   90.00
#
_symmetry.space_group_name_H-M   'P 1'
#
loop_
_entity.id
_entity.type
_entity.pdbx_description
1 polymer ?
#
loop_
_entity_poly.entity_id
_entity_poly.type
_entity_poly.pdbx_seq_one_letter_code
_entity_poly.pdbx_strand_id
1 'polypeptide(L)'
;MMLAARVQAQQPPAPEPDPQPPVAPVAATGDVTTLGEVRAIKPDEDVPLDLYRFKSPVQAENNRFSRDWREPPSPEQVGISGGYVMMGIVYGIVKTAQGINKITGGPDQIQSAIARPPPQLSEQQQRRALQFCDPQQGCVAPPQK
;
A
#
# COMPACT_ATOMS: atom_id res chain seq x y z
N MET A 1 -21.57 -65.02 -4.18
CA MET A 1 -22.79 -64.27 -4.55
C MET A 1 -22.42 -62.79 -4.57
N MET A 2 -21.79 -62.27 -5.64
CA MET A 2 -22.41 -61.67 -6.83
C MET A 2 -23.46 -60.61 -6.49
N LEU A 3 -23.04 -59.35 -6.33
CA LEU A 3 -23.88 -58.18 -6.57
C LEU A 3 -23.37 -57.48 -7.84
N ALA A 4 -24.21 -57.51 -8.87
CA ALA A 4 -23.94 -56.94 -10.17
C ALA A 4 -24.10 -55.41 -10.15
N ALA A 5 -23.07 -54.69 -10.60
CA ALA A 5 -23.14 -53.27 -10.86
C ALA A 5 -23.90 -53.03 -12.18
N ARG A 6 -24.99 -52.26 -12.15
CA ARG A 6 -25.63 -51.72 -13.37
C ARG A 6 -24.98 -50.38 -13.70
N VAL A 7 -24.25 -50.31 -14.80
CA VAL A 7 -23.85 -49.06 -15.45
C VAL A 7 -24.98 -48.67 -16.40
N GLN A 8 -25.63 -47.52 -16.15
CA GLN A 8 -26.47 -46.87 -17.15
C GLN A 8 -25.62 -45.85 -17.92
N ALA A 9 -25.61 -45.96 -19.26
CA ALA A 9 -25.00 -44.96 -20.12
C ALA A 9 -25.90 -43.72 -20.16
N GLN A 10 -25.36 -42.56 -19.80
CA GLN A 10 -26.01 -41.27 -20.00
C GLN A 10 -25.94 -40.88 -21.48
N GLN A 11 -27.08 -40.69 -22.12
CA GLN A 11 -27.16 -40.01 -23.41
C GLN A 11 -26.80 -38.52 -23.23
N PRO A 12 -26.00 -37.93 -24.14
CA PRO A 12 -25.76 -36.49 -24.12
C PRO A 12 -27.04 -35.71 -24.49
N PRO A 13 -27.29 -34.55 -23.86
CA PRO A 13 -28.42 -33.69 -24.20
C PRO A 13 -28.29 -33.11 -25.61
N ALA A 14 -29.43 -32.89 -26.28
CA ALA A 14 -29.53 -32.25 -27.58
C ALA A 14 -29.02 -30.79 -27.54
N PRO A 15 -28.46 -30.25 -28.64
CA PRO A 15 -27.96 -28.88 -28.67
C PRO A 15 -29.08 -27.84 -28.47
N GLU A 16 -28.87 -26.91 -27.55
CA GLU A 16 -29.74 -25.75 -27.31
C GLU A 16 -29.67 -24.76 -28.49
N PRO A 17 -30.76 -24.04 -28.81
CA PRO A 17 -30.74 -23.01 -29.84
C PRO A 17 -29.87 -21.81 -29.42
N ASP A 18 -29.15 -21.23 -30.38
CA ASP A 18 -28.23 -20.12 -30.17
C ASP A 18 -28.89 -18.91 -29.45
N PRO A 19 -28.21 -18.26 -28.50
CA PRO A 19 -28.73 -17.06 -27.84
C PRO A 19 -28.92 -15.93 -28.86
N GLN A 20 -30.13 -15.37 -28.91
CA GLN A 20 -30.41 -14.16 -29.67
C GLN A 20 -29.55 -12.99 -29.16
N PRO A 21 -28.99 -12.15 -30.03
CA PRO A 21 -28.18 -11.01 -29.60
C PRO A 21 -29.04 -10.04 -28.76
N PRO A 22 -28.49 -9.49 -27.66
CA PRO A 22 -29.23 -8.58 -26.80
C PRO A 22 -29.60 -7.31 -27.57
N VAL A 23 -30.87 -6.93 -27.51
CA VAL A 23 -31.37 -5.67 -28.05
C VAL A 23 -30.74 -4.53 -27.26
N ALA A 24 -30.04 -3.63 -27.94
CA ALA A 24 -29.38 -2.48 -27.32
C ALA A 24 -30.42 -1.54 -26.66
N PRO A 25 -30.15 -1.01 -25.45
CA PRO A 25 -31.03 -0.02 -24.83
C PRO A 25 -31.00 1.28 -25.62
N VAL A 26 -32.19 1.86 -25.86
CA VAL A 26 -32.34 3.17 -26.50
C VAL A 26 -31.74 4.23 -25.58
N ALA A 27 -30.71 4.93 -26.04
CA ALA A 27 -30.02 5.95 -25.26
C ALA A 27 -30.94 7.13 -24.95
N ALA A 28 -30.93 7.59 -23.69
CA ALA A 28 -31.62 8.79 -23.25
C ALA A 28 -30.99 10.03 -23.89
N THR A 29 -31.82 10.90 -24.45
CA THR A 29 -31.45 12.13 -25.16
C THR A 29 -30.94 13.19 -24.18
N GLY A 30 -29.64 13.15 -23.89
CA GLY A 30 -28.92 14.22 -23.19
C GLY A 30 -27.49 14.25 -23.71
N ASP A 31 -26.98 15.45 -24.01
CA ASP A 31 -25.63 15.67 -24.55
C ASP A 31 -24.58 15.26 -23.52
N VAL A 32 -24.22 13.98 -23.53
CA VAL A 32 -23.06 13.43 -22.82
C VAL A 32 -21.90 13.42 -23.80
N THR A 33 -20.84 14.18 -23.52
CA THR A 33 -19.60 14.12 -24.30
C THR A 33 -18.95 12.76 -24.10
N THR A 34 -19.25 11.83 -24.99
CA THR A 34 -18.55 10.54 -25.08
C THR A 34 -17.21 10.76 -25.78
N LEU A 35 -16.16 10.04 -25.35
CA LEU A 35 -14.96 9.94 -26.16
C LEU A 35 -15.34 9.31 -27.51
N GLY A 36 -14.69 9.75 -28.60
CA GLY A 36 -14.89 9.17 -29.94
C GLY A 36 -14.54 7.68 -29.99
N GLU A 37 -14.72 7.05 -31.16
CA GLU A 37 -14.43 5.62 -31.32
C GLU A 37 -12.96 5.28 -30.94
N VAL A 38 -12.79 4.46 -29.89
CA VAL A 38 -11.47 3.92 -29.52
C VAL A 38 -11.30 2.60 -30.27
N ARG A 39 -10.49 2.60 -31.33
CA ARG A 39 -10.11 1.38 -32.04
C ARG A 39 -8.90 0.77 -31.35
N ALA A 40 -9.06 -0.43 -30.77
CA ALA A 40 -7.93 -1.22 -30.33
C ALA A 40 -7.16 -1.73 -31.55
N ILE A 41 -5.89 -1.35 -31.68
CA ILE A 41 -5.00 -1.88 -32.69
C ILE A 41 -4.45 -3.20 -32.16
N LYS A 42 -4.58 -4.27 -32.95
CA LYS A 42 -3.98 -5.56 -32.61
C LYS A 42 -2.45 -5.42 -32.65
N PRO A 43 -1.71 -5.90 -31.62
CA PRO A 43 -0.25 -5.91 -31.65
C PRO A 43 0.28 -6.72 -32.85
N ASP A 44 1.41 -6.30 -33.40
CA ASP A 44 2.08 -6.99 -34.52
C ASP A 44 2.40 -8.45 -34.17
N GLU A 45 1.98 -9.39 -35.02
CA GLU A 45 2.14 -10.84 -34.75
C GLU A 45 3.60 -11.32 -34.83
N ASP A 46 4.45 -10.56 -35.55
CA ASP A 46 5.87 -10.88 -35.73
C ASP A 46 6.71 -10.55 -34.47
N VAL A 47 6.15 -9.79 -33.53
CA VAL A 47 6.81 -9.47 -32.26
C VAL A 47 6.33 -10.47 -31.21
N PRO A 48 7.21 -11.33 -30.66
CA PRO A 48 6.83 -12.21 -29.58
C PRO A 48 6.34 -11.40 -28.38
N LEU A 49 5.18 -11.80 -27.84
CA LEU A 49 4.57 -11.17 -26.67
C LEU A 49 5.46 -11.37 -25.44
N ASP A 50 6.30 -10.39 -25.16
CA ASP A 50 7.13 -10.36 -23.97
C ASP A 50 6.37 -9.72 -22.81
N LEU A 51 5.89 -10.56 -21.89
CA LEU A 51 5.16 -10.17 -20.69
C LEU A 51 6.00 -9.34 -19.71
N TYR A 52 7.32 -9.37 -19.83
CA TYR A 52 8.26 -8.66 -18.95
C TYR A 52 8.86 -7.41 -19.60
N ARG A 53 8.51 -7.13 -20.86
CA ARG A 53 8.97 -5.92 -21.57
C ARG A 53 8.37 -4.65 -20.99
N PHE A 54 7.13 -4.71 -20.49
CA PHE A 54 6.48 -3.55 -19.93
C PHE A 54 7.17 -3.13 -18.62
N LYS A 55 7.80 -1.96 -18.65
CA LYS A 55 8.22 -1.24 -17.44
C LYS A 55 7.33 -0.03 -17.28
N SER A 56 6.77 0.13 -16.08
CA SER A 56 6.02 1.34 -15.74
C SER A 56 6.91 2.56 -16.00
N PRO A 57 6.52 3.50 -16.88
CA PRO A 57 7.28 4.71 -17.12
C PRO A 57 7.17 5.69 -15.94
N VAL A 58 6.18 5.49 -15.08
CA VAL A 58 5.99 6.27 -13.86
C VAL A 58 6.86 5.69 -12.77
N GLN A 59 7.92 6.43 -12.43
CA GLN A 59 8.71 6.21 -11.22
C GLN A 59 8.05 7.00 -10.10
N ALA A 60 7.54 6.31 -9.07
CA ALA A 60 6.96 7.00 -7.92
C ALA A 60 8.06 7.76 -7.17
N GLU A 61 7.91 9.08 -7.05
CA GLU A 61 8.82 9.89 -6.23
C GLU A 61 8.65 9.58 -4.74
N ASN A 62 9.72 9.82 -3.99
CA ASN A 62 9.74 9.62 -2.55
C ASN A 62 8.81 10.64 -1.88
N ASN A 63 7.73 10.16 -1.26
CA ASN A 63 6.72 10.97 -0.61
C ASN A 63 6.64 10.65 0.90
N ARG A 64 5.67 11.24 1.61
CA ARG A 64 5.49 10.94 3.04
C ARG A 64 5.15 9.46 3.28
N PHE A 65 4.32 8.87 2.42
CA PHE A 65 3.92 7.47 2.53
C PHE A 65 5.12 6.54 2.36
N SER A 66 6.08 6.82 1.48
CA SER A 66 7.29 5.97 1.34
C SER A 66 8.25 6.04 2.52
N ARG A 67 8.07 6.97 3.46
CA ARG A 67 8.83 7.03 4.73
C ARG A 67 8.15 6.23 5.83
N ASP A 68 6.83 6.34 5.91
CA ASP A 68 6.02 5.74 6.98
C ASP A 68 5.59 4.30 6.63
N TRP A 69 5.43 3.99 5.34
CA TRP A 69 5.09 2.69 4.80
C TRP A 69 6.32 2.04 4.15
N ARG A 70 6.61 0.80 4.55
CA ARG A 70 7.62 -0.04 3.90
C ARG A 70 6.92 -1.27 3.38
N GLU A 71 7.05 -1.50 2.07
CA GLU A 71 6.52 -2.70 1.44
C GLU A 71 7.18 -3.92 2.09
N PRO A 72 6.38 -4.93 2.49
CA PRO A 72 6.95 -6.15 3.03
C PRO A 72 7.84 -6.83 1.96
N PRO A 73 8.90 -7.53 2.39
CA PRO A 73 9.79 -8.21 1.44
C PRO A 73 9.01 -9.26 0.65
N SER A 74 9.25 -9.31 -0.67
CA SER A 74 8.59 -10.29 -1.54
C SER A 74 9.01 -11.73 -1.18
N PRO A 75 8.17 -12.76 -1.43
CA PRO A 75 8.53 -14.14 -1.12
C PRO A 75 9.84 -14.61 -1.78
N GLU A 76 10.13 -14.13 -3.00
CA GLU A 76 11.38 -14.40 -3.71
C GLU A 76 12.58 -13.79 -2.97
N GLN A 77 12.48 -12.50 -2.58
CA GLN A 77 13.52 -11.84 -1.80
C GLN A 77 13.76 -12.54 -0.46
N VAL A 78 12.67 -12.94 0.21
CA VAL A 78 12.76 -13.72 1.45
C VAL A 78 13.51 -15.03 1.19
N GLY A 79 13.19 -15.74 0.11
CA GLY A 79 13.88 -16.96 -0.31
C GLY A 79 15.39 -16.74 -0.52
N ILE A 80 15.77 -15.70 -1.25
CA ILE A 80 17.19 -15.33 -1.48
C ILE A 80 17.89 -14.98 -0.16
N SER A 81 17.19 -14.34 0.78
CA SER A 81 17.71 -13.96 2.10
C SER A 81 17.78 -15.10 3.14
N GLY A 82 17.55 -16.36 2.74
CA GLY A 82 17.57 -17.51 3.65
C GLY A 82 16.19 -17.96 4.16
N GLY A 83 15.11 -17.49 3.53
CA GLY A 83 13.74 -17.90 3.79
C GLY A 83 13.10 -17.28 5.03
N TYR A 84 11.82 -17.57 5.24
CA TYR A 84 11.04 -17.05 6.37
C TYR A 84 11.56 -17.50 7.73
N VAL A 85 12.23 -18.65 7.81
CA VAL A 85 12.81 -19.17 9.05
C VAL A 85 13.93 -18.27 9.54
N MET A 86 14.93 -17.96 8.69
CA MET A 86 16.00 -17.05 9.09
C MET A 86 15.50 -15.64 9.34
N MET A 87 14.56 -15.15 8.53
CA MET A 87 13.92 -13.86 8.78
C MET A 87 13.25 -13.81 10.15
N GLY A 88 12.54 -14.89 10.54
CA GLY A 88 11.88 -15.00 11.85
C GLY A 88 12.86 -15.04 13.02
N ILE A 89 13.98 -15.75 12.88
CA ILE A 89 15.04 -15.80 13.90
C ILE A 89 15.66 -14.42 14.10
N VAL A 90 16.09 -13.76 13.02
CA VAL A 90 16.69 -12.42 13.07
C VAL A 90 15.71 -11.42 13.65
N TYR A 91 14.44 -11.46 13.20
CA TYR A 91 13.38 -10.61 13.74
C TYR A 91 13.18 -10.82 15.24
N GLY A 92 13.16 -12.07 15.69
CA GLY A 92 13.06 -12.43 17.11
C GLY A 92 14.20 -11.82 17.93
N ILE A 93 15.45 -12.01 17.50
CA ILE A 93 16.63 -11.46 18.18
C ILE A 93 16.55 -9.93 18.31
N VAL A 94 16.23 -9.24 17.21
CA VAL A 94 16.12 -7.77 17.20
C VAL A 94 15.00 -7.30 18.14
N LYS A 95 13.83 -7.95 18.10
CA LYS A 95 12.71 -7.60 18.99
C LYS A 95 13.02 -7.86 20.46
N THR A 96 13.71 -8.95 20.77
CA THR A 96 14.15 -9.24 22.13
C THR A 96 15.14 -8.18 22.62
N ALA A 97 16.11 -7.77 21.80
CA ALA A 97 17.05 -6.72 22.15
C ALA A 97 16.35 -5.38 22.43
N GLN A 98 15.40 -4.98 21.58
CA GLN A 98 14.54 -3.79 21.81
C GLN A 98 13.76 -3.89 23.13
N GLY A 99 13.21 -5.07 23.43
CA GLY A 99 12.50 -5.31 24.69
C GLY A 99 13.41 -5.17 25.91
N ILE A 100 14.62 -5.72 25.84
CA ILE A 100 15.63 -5.59 26.91
C ILE A 100 16.01 -4.12 27.09
N ASN A 101 16.34 -3.40 26.02
CA ASN A 101 16.66 -1.97 26.06
C ASN A 101 15.53 -1.15 26.71
N LYS A 102 14.27 -1.46 26.36
CA LYS A 102 13.10 -0.78 26.94
C LYS A 102 12.99 -1.00 28.46
N ILE A 103 13.30 -2.20 28.95
CA ILE A 103 13.23 -2.53 30.38
C ILE A 103 14.42 -1.94 31.14
N THR A 104 15.61 -1.96 30.55
CA THR A 104 16.84 -1.44 31.17
C THR A 104 16.98 0.08 31.05
N GLY A 105 16.13 0.73 30.27
CA GLY A 105 16.28 2.15 29.92
C GLY A 105 17.44 2.42 28.96
N GLY A 106 17.98 1.37 28.33
CA GLY A 106 19.06 1.47 27.35
C GLY A 106 18.60 2.11 26.04
N PRO A 107 19.47 2.86 25.36
CA PRO A 107 19.15 3.43 24.06
C PRO A 107 19.03 2.32 23.01
N ASP A 108 17.94 2.36 22.23
CA ASP A 108 17.87 1.57 21.00
C ASP A 108 18.89 2.05 19.97
N GLN A 109 19.36 1.12 19.13
CA GLN A 109 20.28 1.41 18.02
C GLN A 109 19.67 2.41 17.02
N ILE A 110 18.35 2.36 16.83
CA ILE A 110 17.59 3.27 15.98
C ILE A 110 16.75 4.15 16.90
N GLN A 111 17.09 5.44 16.95
CA GLN A 111 16.34 6.45 17.69
C GLN A 111 15.37 7.15 16.74
N SER A 112 14.12 7.30 17.17
CA SER A 112 13.18 8.18 16.48
C SER A 112 13.69 9.61 16.57
N ALA A 113 13.44 10.41 15.54
CA ALA A 113 13.73 11.83 15.59
C ALA A 113 12.81 12.49 16.63
N ILE A 114 13.30 12.64 17.85
CA ILE A 114 12.64 13.45 18.88
C ILE A 114 12.97 14.91 18.57
N ALA A 115 11.94 15.76 18.53
CA ALA A 115 12.16 17.19 18.40
C ALA A 115 13.06 17.65 19.55
N ARG A 116 14.22 18.24 19.20
CA ARG A 116 15.09 18.84 20.22
C ARG A 116 14.26 19.90 20.96
N PRO A 117 14.35 19.99 22.30
CA PRO A 117 13.67 21.06 23.02
C PRO A 117 14.09 22.40 22.39
N PRO A 118 13.13 23.33 22.19
CA PRO A 118 13.45 24.61 21.58
C PRO A 118 14.53 25.30 22.42
N PRO A 119 15.46 26.04 21.79
CA PRO A 119 16.45 26.81 22.53
C PRO A 119 15.73 27.76 23.49
N GLN A 120 16.30 27.97 24.68
CA GLN A 120 15.72 28.92 25.61
C GLN A 120 15.71 30.31 24.99
N LEU A 121 14.55 30.97 25.03
CA LEU A 121 14.39 32.34 24.56
C LEU A 121 15.18 33.27 25.49
N SER A 122 16.02 34.14 24.92
CA SER A 122 16.62 35.25 25.66
C SER A 122 15.53 36.15 26.25
N GLU A 123 15.85 36.91 27.31
CA GLU A 123 14.87 37.81 27.95
C GLU A 123 14.22 38.79 26.95
N GLN A 124 14.99 39.29 25.99
CA GLN A 124 14.47 40.18 24.94
C GLN A 124 13.48 39.48 24.02
N GLN A 125 13.73 38.20 23.69
CA GLN A 125 12.82 37.40 22.87
C GLN A 125 11.56 37.00 23.64
N GLN A 126 11.67 36.73 24.94
CA GLN A 126 10.50 36.50 25.80
C GLN A 126 9.60 37.73 25.88
N ARG A 127 10.19 38.92 26.08
CA ARG A 127 9.42 40.19 26.08
C ARG A 127 8.71 40.42 24.76
N ARG A 128 9.34 40.12 23.63
CA ARG A 128 8.71 40.22 22.31
C ARG A 128 7.58 39.20 22.15
N ALA A 129 7.77 37.96 22.59
CA ALA A 129 6.73 36.93 22.53
C ALA A 129 5.49 37.32 23.35
N LEU A 130 5.67 37.93 24.53
CA LEU A 130 4.59 38.42 25.37
C LEU A 130 3.76 39.53 24.70
N GLN A 131 4.35 40.33 23.80
CA GLN A 131 3.64 41.38 23.06
C GLN A 131 2.66 40.81 22.01
N PHE A 132 2.88 39.57 21.54
CA PHE A 132 2.03 38.92 20.53
C PHE A 132 1.16 37.80 21.11
N CYS A 133 1.15 37.62 22.43
CA CYS A 133 0.39 36.58 23.11
C CYS A 133 -1.05 37.06 23.32
N ASP A 134 -1.96 36.65 22.43
CA ASP A 134 -3.40 36.88 22.58
C ASP A 134 -3.99 35.79 23.50
N PRO A 135 -4.51 36.15 24.69
CA PRO A 135 -5.09 35.18 25.62
C PRO A 135 -6.31 34.46 25.04
N GLN A 136 -7.00 35.02 24.03
CA GLN A 136 -8.12 34.34 23.37
C GLN A 136 -7.68 33.21 22.41
N GLN A 137 -6.40 33.17 22.03
CA GLN A 137 -5.83 32.15 21.14
C GLN A 137 -5.10 31.02 21.91
N GLY A 138 -5.36 30.88 23.22
CA GLY A 138 -4.82 29.80 24.05
C GLY A 138 -3.39 30.05 24.55
N CYS A 139 -2.94 31.29 24.47
CA CYS A 139 -1.61 31.68 24.92
C CYS A 139 -1.61 31.90 26.46
N VAL A 140 -0.95 31.00 27.21
CA VAL A 140 -0.88 31.06 28.68
C VAL A 140 0.39 31.80 29.09
N ALA A 141 0.25 32.94 29.77
CA ALA A 141 1.40 33.66 30.33
C ALA A 141 2.13 32.78 31.37
N PRO A 142 3.47 32.72 31.35
CA PRO A 142 4.21 31.92 32.32
C PRO A 142 4.00 32.44 33.75
N PRO A 143 4.03 31.56 34.77
CA PRO A 143 3.87 31.96 36.16
C PRO A 143 5.00 32.91 36.55
N GLN A 144 4.62 34.08 37.08
CA GLN A 144 5.55 35.03 37.68
C GLN A 144 6.05 34.41 38.99
N LYS A 145 7.37 34.36 39.17
CA LYS A 145 8.00 33.91 40.41
C LYS A 145 7.93 34.98 41.48
#